data_AF-A0A817EBZ0-F1
#
_entry.id   AF-A0A817EBZ0-F1
#
_cell.length_a   1.000
_cell.length_b   1.000
_cell.length_c   1.000
_cell.angle_alpha   90.00
_cell.angle_beta   90.00
_cell.angle_gamma   90.00
#
_symmetry.space_group_name_H-M   'P 1'
#
loop_
_entity.id
_entity.type
_entity.pdbx_description
1 polymer ?
#
loop_
_entity_poly.entity_id
_entity_poly.type
_entity_poly.pdbx_seq_one_letter_code
_entity_poly.pdbx_strand_id
1 'polypeptide(L)'
;MQTAEMAYLQRQQTQIRDTTVRANVPNNDIAKLMYYLNCVCYCIDYNDNDIRRFTNYSNWASLSDEEDRLVYFLALTLRPDLLIGKVFFPSDALSRDMQGRFYEIEQVNHQLVVVPSLVIAGRNCRVNRILAFKQIWLRENYVDPVNRLAQRYRSQRLQTRACVIS
;
A
#
# COMPACT_ATOMS: atom_id res chain seq x y z
N MET A 1 -11.96 -10.32 -17.88
CA MET A 1 -11.21 -9.19 -18.45
C MET A 1 -9.82 -8.99 -17.82
N GLN A 2 -9.55 -9.44 -16.58
CA GLN A 2 -8.23 -9.32 -15.92
C GLN A 2 -7.10 -10.23 -16.46
N THR A 3 -7.42 -11.22 -17.29
CA THR A 3 -6.44 -12.22 -17.78
C THR A 3 -5.52 -11.71 -18.88
N ALA A 4 -5.94 -10.71 -19.66
CA ALA A 4 -5.15 -10.19 -20.78
C ALA A 4 -3.98 -9.30 -20.30
N GLU A 5 -4.20 -8.43 -19.30
CA GLU A 5 -3.16 -7.58 -18.72
C GLU A 5 -2.09 -8.40 -18.00
N MET A 6 -2.50 -9.42 -17.24
CA MET A 6 -1.57 -10.31 -16.54
C MET A 6 -0.73 -11.15 -17.51
N ALA A 7 -1.34 -11.65 -18.60
CA ALA A 7 -0.62 -12.36 -19.65
C ALA A 7 0.37 -11.44 -20.41
N TYR A 8 0.05 -10.15 -20.55
CA TYR A 8 0.93 -9.15 -21.15
C TYR A 8 2.17 -8.90 -20.28
N LEU A 9 1.99 -8.65 -18.98
CA LEU A 9 3.11 -8.47 -18.03
C LEU A 9 3.99 -9.72 -17.94
N GLN A 10 3.39 -10.90 -18.01
CA GLN A 10 4.12 -12.18 -17.98
C GLN A 10 4.94 -12.41 -19.27
N ARG A 11 4.50 -11.90 -20.42
CA ARG A 11 5.27 -11.91 -21.68
C ARG A 11 6.40 -10.87 -21.70
N GLN A 12 6.29 -9.80 -20.92
CA GLN A 12 7.32 -8.75 -20.79
C GLN A 12 8.36 -9.02 -19.68
N GLN A 13 8.54 -10.28 -19.25
CA GLN A 13 9.54 -10.64 -18.22
C GLN A 13 10.98 -10.17 -18.52
N THR A 14 11.29 -9.79 -19.76
CA THR A 14 12.57 -9.21 -20.18
C THR A 14 12.74 -7.71 -19.93
N GLN A 15 11.72 -6.99 -19.44
CA GLN A 15 11.73 -5.51 -19.32
C GLN A 15 11.37 -4.95 -17.92
N ILE A 16 11.24 -5.82 -16.91
CA ILE A 16 10.92 -5.41 -15.54
C ILE A 16 12.08 -5.71 -14.59
N ARG A 17 12.60 -4.68 -13.93
CA ARG A 17 13.73 -4.80 -12.98
C ARG A 17 13.21 -5.03 -11.57
N ASP A 18 13.61 -6.13 -10.93
CA ASP A 18 13.31 -6.36 -9.50
C ASP A 18 14.04 -5.32 -8.63
N THR A 19 13.28 -4.63 -7.79
CA THR A 19 13.77 -3.59 -6.86
C THR A 19 13.42 -3.91 -5.41
N THR A 20 13.03 -5.16 -5.14
CA THR A 20 12.52 -5.58 -3.84
C THR A 20 13.60 -5.51 -2.76
N VAL A 21 13.27 -4.88 -1.63
CA VAL A 21 14.07 -4.91 -0.41
C VAL A 21 13.27 -5.62 0.68
N ARG A 22 13.93 -6.48 1.46
CA ARG A 22 13.29 -7.12 2.62
C ARG A 22 12.92 -6.07 3.66
N ALA A 23 11.65 -6.03 4.05
CA ALA A 23 11.16 -5.18 5.12
C ALA A 23 10.97 -6.01 6.40
N ASN A 24 11.40 -5.46 7.54
CA ASN A 24 11.07 -6.00 8.86
C ASN A 24 9.98 -5.13 9.48
N VAL A 25 8.74 -5.56 9.36
CA VAL A 25 7.57 -4.77 9.79
C VAL A 25 7.20 -5.16 11.22
N PRO A 26 7.14 -4.22 12.17
CA PRO A 26 6.70 -4.50 13.53
C PRO A 26 5.30 -5.14 13.57
N ASN A 27 5.07 -6.05 14.51
CA ASN A 27 3.75 -6.67 14.70
C ASN A 27 2.79 -5.72 15.44
N ASN A 28 2.44 -4.62 14.80
CA ASN A 28 1.53 -3.59 15.29
C ASN A 28 0.64 -3.12 14.13
N ASP A 29 -0.64 -2.87 14.40
CA ASP A 29 -1.61 -2.54 13.36
C ASP A 29 -1.29 -1.22 12.64
N ILE A 30 -0.84 -0.20 13.38
CA ILE A 30 -0.43 1.08 12.79
C ILE A 30 0.84 0.90 11.99
N ALA A 31 1.85 0.22 12.53
CA ALA A 31 3.09 -0.06 11.80
C ALA A 31 2.84 -0.78 10.47
N LYS A 32 1.92 -1.75 10.46
CA LYS A 32 1.49 -2.48 9.25
C LYS A 32 0.79 -1.58 8.25
N LEU A 33 -0.10 -0.69 8.69
CA LEU A 33 -0.73 0.31 7.80
C LEU A 33 0.27 1.34 7.27
N MET A 34 1.23 1.79 8.08
CA MET A 34 2.32 2.66 7.62
C MET A 34 3.18 1.96 6.57
N TYR A 35 3.47 0.67 6.76
CA TYR A 35 4.20 -0.12 5.77
C TYR A 35 3.41 -0.28 4.47
N TYR A 36 2.10 -0.54 4.56
CA TYR A 36 1.21 -0.52 3.39
C TYR A 36 1.28 0.82 2.65
N LEU A 37 1.15 1.94 3.35
CA LEU A 37 1.24 3.29 2.76
C LEU A 37 2.63 3.54 2.15
N ASN A 38 3.70 3.08 2.79
CA ASN A 38 5.05 3.15 2.26
C ASN A 38 5.17 2.40 0.93
N CYS A 39 4.55 1.21 0.82
CA CYS A 39 4.51 0.44 -0.42
C CYS A 39 3.75 1.18 -1.53
N VAL A 40 2.62 1.84 -1.20
CA VAL A 40 1.90 2.68 -2.17
C VAL A 40 2.81 3.81 -2.66
N CYS A 41 3.43 4.57 -1.75
CA CYS A 41 4.32 5.67 -2.07
C CYS A 41 5.58 5.23 -2.84
N TYR A 42 6.09 4.02 -2.59
CA TYR A 42 7.25 3.49 -3.30
C TYR A 42 6.97 3.22 -4.78
N CYS A 43 5.71 2.92 -5.11
CA CYS A 43 5.28 2.64 -6.48
C CYS A 43 4.97 3.88 -7.32
N ILE A 44 4.68 5.01 -6.68
CA ILE A 44 4.27 6.25 -7.36
C ILE A 44 5.31 7.34 -7.19
N ASP A 45 5.37 8.27 -8.13
CA ASP A 45 6.16 9.48 -8.01
C ASP A 45 5.44 10.49 -7.09
N TYR A 46 5.46 10.21 -5.79
CA TYR A 46 4.84 11.03 -4.76
C TYR A 46 5.87 11.36 -3.68
N ASN A 47 6.57 12.47 -3.87
CA ASN A 47 7.55 12.99 -2.92
C ASN A 47 6.98 14.19 -2.16
N ASP A 48 6.02 13.92 -1.27
CA ASP A 48 5.53 14.91 -0.32
C ASP A 48 6.20 14.66 1.04
N ASN A 49 6.89 15.66 1.60
CA ASN A 49 7.59 15.49 2.88
C ASN A 49 6.60 15.17 4.02
N ASP A 50 5.35 15.62 3.89
CA ASP A 50 4.33 15.45 4.92
C ASP A 50 3.89 13.97 5.06
N ILE A 51 3.96 13.18 3.97
CA ILE A 51 3.58 11.75 4.02
C ILE A 51 4.68 10.86 4.58
N ARG A 52 5.94 11.33 4.62
CA ARG A 52 7.07 10.53 5.09
C ARG A 52 6.90 10.10 6.55
N ARG A 53 6.31 10.97 7.38
CA ARG A 53 6.00 10.65 8.78
C ARG A 53 5.03 9.47 8.89
N PHE A 54 4.01 9.42 8.04
CA PHE A 54 2.96 8.39 8.05
C PHE A 54 3.32 7.11 7.29
N THR A 55 4.52 7.05 6.70
CA THR A 55 5.04 5.88 5.97
C THR A 55 6.30 5.28 6.62
N ASN A 56 6.89 5.96 7.63
CA ASN A 56 8.02 5.43 8.39
C ASN A 56 7.57 4.43 9.46
N TYR A 57 7.23 3.21 9.02
CA TYR A 57 6.73 2.13 9.88
C TYR A 57 7.70 1.70 10.97
N SER A 58 9.01 1.97 10.84
CA SER A 58 10.00 1.69 11.90
C SER A 58 9.85 2.62 13.10
N ASN A 59 9.24 3.79 12.90
CA ASN A 59 9.08 4.82 13.92
C ASN A 59 7.61 5.01 14.35
N TRP A 60 6.78 3.97 14.17
CA TRP A 60 5.36 3.99 14.50
C TRP A 60 5.07 4.38 15.96
N ALA A 61 5.95 3.99 16.89
CA ALA A 61 5.78 4.23 18.32
C ALA A 61 5.91 5.71 18.72
N SER A 62 6.37 6.57 17.81
CA SER A 62 6.49 8.02 18.03
C SER A 62 5.25 8.81 17.62
N LEU A 63 4.22 8.15 17.08
CA LEU A 63 2.97 8.78 16.67
C LEU A 63 2.08 9.06 17.89
N SER A 64 1.39 10.20 17.88
CA SER A 64 0.31 10.48 18.81
C SER A 64 -0.96 9.68 18.46
N ASP A 65 -1.91 9.60 19.39
CA ASP A 65 -3.22 8.97 19.12
C ASP A 65 -4.00 9.63 17.96
N GLU A 66 -3.79 10.93 17.73
CA GLU A 66 -4.38 11.63 16.59
C GLU A 66 -3.69 11.22 15.28
N GLU A 67 -2.37 11.10 15.30
CA GLU A 67 -1.58 10.66 14.15
C GLU A 67 -1.86 9.19 13.79
N ASP A 68 -2.08 8.32 14.79
CA ASP A 68 -2.58 6.95 14.61
C ASP A 68 -3.87 6.94 13.77
N ARG A 69 -4.83 7.82 14.11
CA ARG A 69 -6.09 7.93 13.37
C ARG A 69 -5.86 8.45 11.96
N LEU A 70 -4.93 9.41 11.77
CA LEU A 70 -4.58 9.89 10.44
C LEU A 70 -4.01 8.78 9.56
N VAL A 71 -3.10 7.94 10.07
CA VAL A 71 -2.60 6.76 9.34
C VAL A 71 -3.75 5.86 8.92
N TYR A 72 -4.67 5.56 9.83
CA TYR A 72 -5.85 4.75 9.53
C TYR A 72 -6.73 5.37 8.43
N PHE A 73 -7.03 6.67 8.50
CA PHE A 73 -7.83 7.36 7.48
C PHE A 73 -7.11 7.44 6.13
N LEU A 74 -5.80 7.64 6.11
CA LEU A 74 -5.00 7.60 4.90
C LEU A 74 -5.06 6.21 4.25
N ALA A 75 -4.94 5.13 5.04
CA ALA A 75 -5.07 3.77 4.54
C ALA A 75 -6.48 3.47 3.99
N LEU A 76 -7.54 4.00 4.58
CA LEU A 76 -8.90 3.88 4.02
C LEU A 76 -9.06 4.66 2.71
N THR A 77 -8.43 5.83 2.61
CA THR A 77 -8.45 6.67 1.40
C THR A 77 -7.71 5.97 0.25
N LEU A 78 -6.57 5.35 0.56
CA LEU A 78 -5.75 4.60 -0.38
C LEU A 78 -6.04 3.10 -0.31
N ARG A 79 -7.32 2.71 -0.30
CA ARG A 79 -7.71 1.29 -0.19
C ARG A 79 -7.27 0.43 -1.38
N PRO A 80 -7.01 -0.87 -1.17
CA PRO A 80 -6.51 -1.79 -2.20
C PRO A 80 -7.36 -1.83 -3.46
N ASP A 81 -8.68 -1.75 -3.35
CA ASP A 81 -9.60 -1.78 -4.50
C ASP A 81 -9.33 -0.66 -5.52
N LEU A 82 -8.73 0.46 -5.10
CA LEU A 82 -8.38 1.57 -5.98
C LEU A 82 -7.04 1.37 -6.69
N LEU A 83 -6.19 0.51 -6.14
CA LEU A 83 -4.80 0.29 -6.54
C LEU A 83 -4.59 -1.05 -7.27
N ILE A 84 -5.43 -2.05 -7.00
CA ILE A 84 -5.36 -3.36 -7.62
C ILE A 84 -5.58 -3.23 -9.13
N GLY A 85 -4.69 -3.83 -9.91
CA GLY A 85 -4.69 -3.76 -11.37
C GLY A 85 -4.05 -2.49 -11.94
N LYS A 86 -3.63 -1.54 -11.09
CA LYS A 86 -2.93 -0.32 -11.52
C LYS A 86 -1.51 -0.27 -10.98
N VAL A 87 -1.39 -0.51 -9.68
CA VAL A 87 -0.14 -0.42 -8.93
C VAL A 87 0.15 -1.75 -8.24
N PHE A 88 -0.89 -2.40 -7.72
CA PHE A 88 -0.79 -3.65 -6.98
C PHE A 88 -1.37 -4.80 -7.81
N PHE A 89 -0.64 -5.91 -7.91
CA PHE A 89 -1.02 -7.05 -8.74
C PHE A 89 -0.93 -8.34 -7.93
N PRO A 90 -2.07 -9.00 -7.62
CA PRO A 90 -2.04 -10.33 -7.03
C PRO A 90 -1.35 -11.31 -7.98
N SER A 91 -0.23 -11.91 -7.57
CA SER A 91 0.52 -12.85 -8.42
C SER A 91 1.50 -13.69 -7.61
N ASP A 92 1.19 -14.97 -7.44
CA ASP A 92 2.13 -15.93 -6.83
C ASP A 92 3.34 -16.18 -7.74
N ALA A 93 3.14 -16.14 -9.06
CA ALA A 93 4.20 -16.34 -10.05
C ALA A 93 5.26 -15.22 -10.01
N LEU A 94 4.83 -13.97 -9.86
CA LEU A 94 5.74 -12.83 -9.77
C LEU A 94 6.29 -12.65 -8.35
N SER A 95 5.49 -12.85 -7.30
CA SER A 95 5.99 -12.75 -5.91
C SER A 95 6.95 -13.88 -5.51
N ARG A 96 6.87 -15.04 -6.18
CA ARG A 96 7.76 -16.20 -6.02
C ARG A 96 7.84 -16.67 -4.56
N ASP A 97 9.00 -16.56 -3.93
CA ASP A 97 9.31 -16.97 -2.57
C ASP A 97 8.95 -15.91 -1.53
N MET A 98 8.68 -14.67 -1.95
CA MET A 98 8.35 -13.56 -1.06
C MET A 98 6.83 -13.34 -0.99
N GLN A 99 6.36 -12.68 0.07
CA GLN A 99 4.96 -12.27 0.16
C GLN A 99 4.62 -11.13 -0.80
N GLY A 100 5.60 -10.29 -1.14
CA GLY A 100 5.49 -9.20 -2.11
C GLY A 100 6.84 -8.87 -2.75
N ARG A 101 6.82 -8.48 -4.03
CA ARG A 101 7.98 -8.05 -4.82
C ARG A 101 7.68 -6.80 -5.61
N PHE A 102 8.65 -5.90 -5.66
CA PHE A 102 8.59 -4.65 -6.42
C PHE A 102 9.32 -4.78 -7.74
N TYR A 103 8.70 -4.27 -8.79
CA TYR A 103 9.25 -4.21 -10.13
C TYR A 103 9.21 -2.79 -10.66
N GLU A 104 10.34 -2.29 -11.11
CA GLU A 104 10.43 -1.02 -11.82
C GLU A 104 9.90 -1.19 -13.24
N ILE A 105 9.07 -0.23 -13.68
CA ILE A 105 8.58 -0.17 -15.05
C ILE A 105 9.62 0.62 -15.84
N GLU A 106 10.39 -0.06 -16.69
CA GLU A 106 11.32 0.64 -17.58
C GLU A 106 10.54 1.48 -18.60
N GLN A 107 10.90 2.76 -18.72
CA GLN A 107 10.38 3.62 -19.80
C GLN A 107 11.03 3.18 -21.11
N VAL A 108 10.40 2.25 -21.83
CA VAL A 108 10.86 1.86 -23.16
C VAL A 108 10.70 3.06 -24.08
N ASN A 109 11.82 3.62 -24.55
CA ASN A 109 11.84 4.82 -25.38
C ASN A 109 11.04 4.72 -26.70
N HIS A 110 10.52 3.56 -27.12
CA HIS A 110 9.76 3.44 -28.37
C HIS A 110 8.61 2.43 -28.41
N GLN A 111 8.14 1.85 -27.30
CA GLN A 111 6.98 0.94 -27.34
C GLN A 111 6.03 1.17 -26.17
N LEU A 112 4.86 1.71 -26.53
CA LEU A 112 3.57 1.74 -25.82
C LEU A 112 3.42 0.75 -24.65
N VAL A 113 3.98 1.09 -23.49
CA VAL A 113 3.40 0.68 -22.20
C VAL A 113 2.69 1.92 -21.70
N VAL A 114 1.36 1.91 -21.72
CA VAL A 114 0.56 2.96 -21.08
C VAL A 114 0.88 2.88 -19.59
N VAL A 115 1.74 3.77 -19.12
CA VAL A 115 2.03 3.90 -17.68
C VAL A 115 0.74 4.38 -17.02
N PRO A 116 0.15 3.60 -16.10
CA PRO A 116 -1.05 4.04 -15.40
C PRO A 116 -0.74 5.34 -14.64
N SER A 117 -1.60 6.35 -14.76
CA SER A 117 -1.64 7.46 -13.82
C SER A 117 -2.69 7.19 -12.76
N LEU A 118 -2.41 7.58 -11.53
CA LEU A 118 -3.34 7.47 -10.40
C LEU A 118 -3.62 8.88 -9.87
N VAL A 119 -4.89 9.20 -9.63
CA VAL A 119 -5.22 10.45 -8.94
C VAL A 119 -5.23 10.18 -7.43
N ILE A 120 -4.25 10.75 -6.71
CA ILE A 120 -4.19 10.74 -5.25
C ILE A 120 -4.30 12.18 -4.76
N ALA A 121 -5.25 12.45 -3.85
CA ALA A 121 -5.48 13.79 -3.29
C ALA A 121 -5.59 14.88 -4.37
N GLY A 122 -6.24 14.57 -5.51
CA GLY A 122 -6.40 15.50 -6.63
C GLY A 122 -5.15 15.70 -7.51
N ARG A 123 -4.03 15.03 -7.19
CA ARG A 123 -2.80 15.06 -8.00
C ARG A 123 -2.69 13.82 -8.86
N ASN A 124 -2.30 14.00 -10.13
CA ASN A 124 -1.92 12.88 -10.99
C ASN A 124 -0.52 12.41 -10.60
N CYS A 125 -0.44 11.20 -10.06
CA CYS A 125 0.80 10.52 -9.72
C CYS A 125 1.16 9.53 -10.83
N ARG A 126 2.41 9.59 -11.28
CA ARG A 126 2.96 8.62 -12.22
C ARG A 126 3.31 7.33 -11.49
N VAL A 127 2.95 6.18 -12.04
CA VAL A 127 3.37 4.88 -11.51
C VAL A 127 4.72 4.52 -12.13
N ASN A 128 5.76 4.41 -11.30
CA ASN A 128 7.11 4.05 -11.75
C ASN A 128 7.50 2.62 -11.34
N ARG A 129 6.77 2.04 -10.37
CA ARG A 129 6.93 0.64 -9.95
C ARG A 129 5.58 -0.01 -9.70
N ILE A 130 5.56 -1.32 -9.77
CA ILE A 130 4.41 -2.13 -9.36
C ILE A 130 4.80 -3.05 -8.20
N LEU A 131 3.80 -3.43 -7.40
CA LEU A 131 3.93 -4.46 -6.37
C LEU A 131 3.18 -5.71 -6.82
N ALA A 132 3.90 -6.80 -7.07
CA ALA A 132 3.31 -8.11 -7.18
C ALA A 132 3.24 -8.77 -5.80
N PHE A 133 2.08 -9.25 -5.38
CA PHE A 133 1.91 -9.74 -4.01
C PHE A 133 1.09 -11.04 -3.93
N LYS A 134 1.32 -11.81 -2.86
CA LYS A 134 0.49 -12.92 -2.43
C LYS A 134 -0.64 -12.38 -1.56
N GLN A 135 -1.82 -13.00 -1.61
CA GLN A 135 -2.98 -12.56 -0.81
C GLN A 135 -2.69 -12.42 0.69
N ILE A 136 -1.77 -13.23 1.23
CA ILE A 136 -1.34 -13.13 2.63
C ILE A 136 -0.73 -11.76 2.96
N TRP A 137 0.05 -11.17 2.06
CA TRP A 137 0.64 -9.84 2.25
C TRP A 137 -0.44 -8.78 2.48
N LEU A 138 -1.49 -8.81 1.66
CA LEU A 138 -2.58 -7.84 1.75
C LEU A 138 -3.40 -8.04 3.01
N ARG A 139 -3.66 -9.32 3.37
CA ARG A 139 -4.35 -9.66 4.60
C ARG A 139 -3.59 -9.12 5.82
N GLU A 140 -2.30 -9.44 5.92
CA GLU A 140 -1.47 -9.12 7.08
C GLU A 140 -1.18 -7.62 7.21
N ASN A 141 -0.99 -6.91 6.09
CA ASN A 141 -0.54 -5.52 6.09
C ASN A 141 -1.67 -4.50 5.87
N TYR A 142 -2.87 -4.93 5.48
CA TYR A 142 -4.01 -4.03 5.29
C TYR A 142 -5.30 -4.53 5.94
N VAL A 143 -5.82 -5.68 5.51
CA VAL A 143 -7.19 -6.11 5.87
C VAL A 143 -7.32 -6.33 7.38
N ASP A 144 -6.43 -7.12 7.96
CA ASP A 144 -6.48 -7.44 9.38
C ASP A 144 -6.22 -6.21 10.27
N PRO A 145 -5.18 -5.37 10.00
CA PRO A 145 -4.99 -4.11 10.72
C PRO A 145 -6.18 -3.15 10.65
N VAL A 146 -6.76 -2.93 9.46
CA VAL A 146 -7.95 -2.07 9.31
C VAL A 146 -9.11 -2.59 10.15
N ASN A 147 -9.37 -3.90 10.11
CA ASN A 147 -10.47 -4.50 10.87
C ASN A 147 -10.28 -4.35 12.38
N ARG A 148 -9.07 -4.62 12.89
CA ARG A 148 -8.76 -4.46 14.33
C ARG A 148 -8.84 -3.00 14.78
N LEU A 149 -8.31 -2.06 13.99
CA LEU A 149 -8.40 -0.63 14.27
C LEU A 149 -9.84 -0.11 14.22
N ALA A 150 -10.65 -0.58 13.26
CA ALA A 150 -12.07 -0.25 13.21
C ALA A 150 -12.81 -0.67 14.50
N GLN A 151 -12.50 -1.86 15.04
CA GLN A 151 -13.04 -2.32 16.32
C GLN A 151 -12.53 -1.48 17.50
N ARG A 152 -11.23 -1.17 17.55
CA ARG A 152 -10.61 -0.29 18.57
C ARG A 152 -11.31 1.08 18.61
N TYR A 153 -11.45 1.75 17.46
CA TYR A 153 -12.03 3.09 17.40
C TYR A 153 -13.54 3.10 17.65
N ARG A 154 -14.28 2.06 17.25
CA ARG A 154 -15.69 1.91 17.64
C ARG A 154 -15.84 1.81 19.15
N SER A 155 -15.00 1.00 19.80
CA SER A 155 -15.04 0.80 21.26
C SER A 155 -14.73 2.09 22.03
N GLN A 156 -13.73 2.86 21.58
CA GLN A 156 -13.40 4.16 22.18
C GLN A 156 -14.57 5.14 22.08
N ARG A 157 -15.25 5.22 20.92
CA ARG A 157 -16.42 6.11 20.74
C ARG A 157 -17.57 5.75 21.68
N LEU A 158 -17.78 4.46 21.96
CA LEU A 158 -18.80 4.00 22.90
C LEU A 158 -18.44 4.36 24.35
N GLN A 159 -17.18 4.18 24.75
CA GLN A 159 -16.69 4.54 26.09
C GLN A 159 -16.79 6.04 26.37
N THR A 160 -16.39 6.89 25.41
CA THR A 160 -16.52 8.35 25.57
C THR A 160 -17.98 8.78 25.73
N ARG A 161 -18.92 8.12 25.04
CA ARG A 161 -20.36 8.43 25.18
C ARG A 161 -20.93 7.99 26.53
N ALA A 162 -20.46 6.86 27.08
CA ALA A 162 -20.91 6.39 28.38
C ALA A 162 -20.42 7.29 29.54
N CYS A 163 -19.19 7.81 29.45
CA CYS A 163 -18.60 8.64 30.50
C CYS A 163 -19.15 10.08 30.54
N VAL A 164 -19.80 10.56 29.47
CA VAL A 164 -20.42 11.90 29.41
C VAL A 164 -21.85 11.91 29.96
N ILE A 165 -22.43 10.74 30.27
CA ILE A 165 -23.79 10.59 30.83
C ILE A 165 -23.76 10.23 32.32
N SER A 166 -22.57 10.17 32.95
CA SER A 166 -22.40 9.97 34.40
C SER A 166 -22.06 11.28 35.09
#